data_AF-A0A1V2BD36-F1
#
_entry.id   AF-A0A1V2BD36-F1
#
_cell.length_a   1.000
_cell.length_b   1.000
_cell.length_c   1.000
_cell.angle_alpha   90.00
_cell.angle_beta   90.00
_cell.angle_gamma   90.00
#
_symmetry.space_group_name_H-M   'P 1'
#
loop_
_entity.id
_entity.type
_entity.pdbx_description
1 polymer ?
#
loop_
_entity_poly.entity_id
_entity_poly.type
_entity_poly.pdbx_seq_one_letter_code
_entity_poly.pdbx_strand_id
1 'polypeptide(L)'
;MEALHRSLDTLMAVCDDLPASTKEITMLYNYGKLIAILQHKEMLPYSTGEEEMESVYVLTRKFGDIAKDIVVSQGEVGLSGFFELENTIERQLNGHLYLYAKQWGLSVKALYYHKIKQYDKAVDFSMECVAMNDYLINIGIHSLFFRSLEQYRNISRSYLRSGDWRTGCKVANDLMKFLFNGVPGSLKGGIYHDPAIWNAIPYAREYYTYETFRAMVSMTIRMAANFPDCPDMYTAIFEGLEINADTIERVIISNWLEVKNSFRKKDYPLFVDNFIEFMNEPASMMFDLLKISLFQDMLVLIQSSDYAKKEALLLKLENHLDEKLHVKENLRKDISATNFALNDFNSHKQPLNA
;
A
#
# COMPACT_ATOMS: atom_id res chain seq x y z
N MET A 1 -21.44 14.05 -27.66
CA MET A 1 -21.96 15.16 -26.83
C MET A 1 -23.32 14.83 -26.25
N GLU A 2 -24.36 14.62 -27.06
CA GLU A 2 -25.70 14.26 -26.56
C GLU A 2 -25.71 13.03 -25.63
N ALA A 3 -25.00 11.96 -26.00
CA ALA A 3 -24.89 10.76 -25.16
C ALA A 3 -24.26 11.05 -23.77
N LEU A 4 -23.22 11.88 -23.72
CA LEU A 4 -22.58 12.29 -22.47
C LEU A 4 -23.54 13.10 -21.61
N HIS A 5 -24.26 14.07 -22.20
CA HIS A 5 -25.23 14.88 -21.46
C HIS A 5 -26.34 14.02 -20.86
N ARG A 6 -26.82 13.00 -21.60
CA ARG A 6 -27.79 12.03 -21.05
C ARG A 6 -27.24 11.27 -19.85
N SER A 7 -26.02 10.74 -19.92
CA SER A 7 -25.41 10.06 -18.77
C SER A 7 -25.19 11.00 -17.58
N LEU A 8 -24.82 12.28 -17.82
CA LEU A 8 -24.70 13.29 -16.76
C LEU A 8 -26.04 13.71 -16.15
N ASP A 9 -27.13 13.71 -16.92
CA ASP A 9 -28.49 13.89 -16.41
C ASP A 9 -28.89 12.69 -15.51
N THR A 10 -28.52 11.47 -15.89
CA THR A 10 -28.72 10.28 -15.04
C THR A 10 -27.93 10.39 -13.74
N LEU A 11 -26.64 10.75 -13.80
CA LEU A 11 -25.81 10.96 -12.62
C LEU A 11 -26.42 12.04 -11.71
N MET A 12 -26.87 13.15 -12.27
CA MET A 12 -27.55 14.22 -11.53
C MET A 12 -28.78 13.71 -10.77
N ALA A 13 -29.56 12.83 -11.38
CA ALA A 13 -30.78 12.29 -10.79
C ALA A 13 -30.49 11.34 -9.60
N VAL A 14 -29.37 10.62 -9.62
CA VAL A 14 -29.05 9.58 -8.62
C VAL A 14 -28.00 9.99 -7.59
N CYS A 15 -27.32 11.14 -7.79
CA CYS A 15 -26.15 11.52 -6.99
C CYS A 15 -26.41 11.59 -5.48
N ASP A 16 -27.59 12.04 -5.06
CA ASP A 16 -27.94 12.17 -3.64
C ASP A 16 -28.18 10.79 -3.00
N ASP A 17 -28.62 9.82 -3.79
CA ASP A 17 -28.97 8.47 -3.36
C ASP A 17 -27.79 7.49 -3.37
N LEU A 18 -26.65 7.88 -3.95
CA LEU A 18 -25.44 7.05 -3.97
C LEU A 18 -25.06 6.64 -2.53
N PRO A 19 -24.91 5.33 -2.25
CA PRO A 19 -24.71 4.85 -0.89
C PRO A 19 -23.32 5.21 -0.35
N ALA A 20 -23.23 5.36 0.98
CA ALA A 20 -21.94 5.35 1.66
C ALA A 20 -21.36 3.93 1.67
N SER A 21 -20.04 3.82 1.79
CA SER A 21 -19.37 2.52 1.97
C SER A 21 -19.68 1.91 3.34
N THR A 22 -19.63 0.58 3.41
CA THR A 22 -19.90 -0.17 4.64
C THR A 22 -18.68 -0.19 5.55
N LYS A 23 -18.91 -0.22 6.87
CA LYS A 23 -17.80 -0.30 7.86
C LYS A 23 -17.14 -1.67 7.93
N GLU A 24 -17.81 -2.71 7.44
CA GLU A 24 -17.29 -4.08 7.52
C GLU A 24 -16.11 -4.24 6.57
N ILE A 25 -14.99 -4.70 7.11
CA ILE A 25 -13.87 -5.18 6.31
C ILE A 25 -14.28 -6.56 5.82
N THR A 26 -14.21 -6.79 4.51
CA THR A 26 -14.54 -8.08 3.89
C THR A 26 -13.49 -9.16 4.23
N MET A 27 -12.31 -8.74 4.68
CA MET A 27 -11.25 -9.64 5.18
C MET A 27 -11.44 -10.05 6.64
N LEU A 28 -11.21 -11.33 6.90
CA LEU A 28 -11.59 -12.01 8.14
C LEU A 28 -10.59 -11.89 9.31
N TYR A 29 -9.44 -11.20 9.16
CA TYR A 29 -8.38 -11.24 10.18
C TYR A 29 -7.50 -9.98 10.27
N ASN A 30 -6.86 -9.80 11.43
CA ASN A 30 -5.83 -8.78 11.66
C ASN A 30 -4.48 -9.26 11.09
N TYR A 31 -4.13 -8.76 9.92
CA TYR A 31 -2.89 -9.10 9.20
C TYR A 31 -1.62 -8.86 10.03
N GLY A 32 -1.50 -7.72 10.71
CA GLY A 32 -0.31 -7.40 11.50
C GLY A 32 -0.09 -8.40 12.64
N LYS A 33 -1.17 -8.80 13.31
CA LYS A 33 -1.14 -9.84 14.34
C LYS A 33 -0.74 -11.20 13.77
N LEU A 34 -1.30 -11.58 12.61
CA LEU A 34 -0.96 -12.84 11.95
C LEU A 34 0.52 -12.91 11.58
N ILE A 35 1.07 -11.86 10.97
CA ILE A 35 2.48 -11.81 10.57
C ILE A 35 3.41 -11.94 11.77
N ALA A 36 3.15 -11.25 12.88
CA ALA A 36 3.98 -11.36 14.07
C ALA A 36 3.98 -12.78 14.67
N ILE A 37 2.81 -13.43 14.70
CA ILE A 37 2.69 -14.83 15.17
C ILE A 37 3.48 -15.77 14.25
N LEU A 38 3.37 -15.59 12.93
CA LEU A 38 4.11 -16.40 11.95
C LEU A 38 5.62 -16.20 12.08
N GLN A 39 6.09 -14.95 12.11
CA GLN A 39 7.51 -14.63 12.26
C GLN A 39 8.10 -15.23 13.53
N HIS A 40 7.41 -15.12 14.67
CA HIS A 40 7.88 -15.72 15.91
C HIS A 40 8.03 -17.25 15.77
N LYS A 41 7.03 -17.92 15.21
CA LYS A 41 7.05 -19.38 15.02
C LYS A 41 8.11 -19.83 14.02
N GLU A 42 8.30 -19.09 12.93
CA GLU A 42 9.27 -19.39 11.88
C GLU A 42 10.72 -19.14 12.35
N MET A 43 10.93 -18.20 13.27
CA MET A 43 12.25 -17.89 13.83
C MET A 43 12.66 -18.79 15.00
N LEU A 44 11.71 -19.33 15.76
CA LEU A 44 11.99 -20.14 16.96
C LEU A 44 12.97 -21.31 16.72
N PRO A 45 12.95 -22.05 15.59
CA PRO A 45 13.93 -23.11 15.32
C PRO A 45 15.39 -22.62 15.21
N TYR A 46 15.59 -21.31 15.04
CA TYR A 46 16.90 -20.67 14.91
C TYR A 46 17.40 -20.03 16.21
N SER A 47 16.63 -20.11 17.29
CA SER A 47 17.06 -19.70 18.63
C SER A 47 17.34 -20.91 19.53
N THR A 48 18.05 -20.66 20.61
CA THR A 48 18.28 -21.62 21.70
C THR A 48 17.04 -21.85 22.59
N GLY A 49 15.99 -21.05 22.39
CA GLY A 49 14.72 -21.13 23.11
C GLY A 49 13.88 -19.85 22.99
N GLU A 50 12.74 -19.83 23.68
CA GLU A 50 11.82 -18.69 23.68
C GLU A 50 12.43 -17.42 24.28
N GLU A 51 13.29 -17.55 25.30
CA GLU A 51 13.90 -16.40 25.97
C GLU A 51 14.82 -15.60 25.04
N GLU A 52 15.63 -16.28 24.22
CA GLU A 52 16.47 -15.63 23.22
C GLU A 52 15.61 -14.99 22.12
N MET A 53 14.53 -15.66 21.70
CA MET A 53 13.61 -15.11 20.70
C MET A 53 12.90 -13.85 21.22
N GLU A 54 12.48 -13.83 22.49
CA GLU A 54 11.89 -12.66 23.13
C GLU A 54 12.90 -11.52 23.23
N SER A 55 14.17 -11.81 23.54
CA SER A 55 15.24 -10.81 23.53
C SER A 55 15.41 -10.17 22.14
N VAL A 56 15.43 -10.99 21.08
CA VAL A 56 15.47 -10.52 19.68
C VAL A 56 14.23 -9.68 19.36
N TYR A 57 13.05 -10.13 19.78
CA TYR A 57 11.80 -9.40 19.60
C TYR A 57 11.85 -8.01 20.26
N VAL A 58 12.28 -7.93 21.52
CA VAL A 58 12.45 -6.66 22.25
C VAL A 58 13.41 -5.73 21.52
N LEU A 59 14.53 -6.23 21.00
CA LEU A 59 15.48 -5.43 20.23
C LEU A 59 14.86 -4.90 18.93
N THR A 60 14.17 -5.75 18.16
CA THR A 60 13.58 -5.36 16.88
C THR A 60 12.42 -4.36 17.04
N ARG A 61 11.65 -4.42 18.14
CA ARG A 61 10.59 -3.42 18.41
C ARG A 61 11.13 -2.00 18.57
N LYS A 62 12.34 -1.83 19.10
CA LYS A 62 12.97 -0.51 19.23
C LYS A 62 13.18 0.18 17.88
N PHE A 63 13.32 -0.58 16.78
CA PHE A 63 13.32 0.01 15.44
C PHE A 63 11.98 0.64 15.07
N GLY A 64 10.86 0.10 15.57
CA GLY A 64 9.53 0.69 15.38
C GLY A 64 9.40 2.06 16.04
N ASP A 65 9.94 2.21 17.26
CA ASP A 65 9.97 3.48 17.98
C ASP A 65 10.81 4.52 17.22
N ILE A 66 12.01 4.13 16.78
CA ILE A 66 12.89 5.00 15.98
C ILE A 66 12.22 5.40 14.67
N ALA A 67 11.56 4.47 13.98
CA ALA A 67 10.84 4.76 12.75
C ALA A 67 9.70 5.76 12.96
N LYS A 68 8.94 5.60 14.05
CA LYS A 68 7.89 6.54 14.44
C LYS A 68 8.44 7.94 14.65
N ASP A 69 9.58 8.06 15.34
CA ASP A 69 10.24 9.34 15.58
C ASP A 69 10.70 9.99 14.26
N ILE A 70 11.26 9.20 13.32
CA ILE A 70 11.64 9.68 11.98
C ILE A 70 10.42 10.19 11.19
N VAL A 71 9.27 9.51 11.28
CA VAL A 71 8.06 9.92 10.57
C VAL A 71 7.52 11.24 11.11
N VAL A 72 7.42 11.36 12.44
CA VAL A 72 6.75 12.50 13.10
C VAL A 72 7.61 13.76 13.16
N SER A 73 8.94 13.62 13.16
CA SER A 73 9.86 14.77 13.22
C SER A 73 9.64 15.76 12.07
N GLN A 74 9.76 17.04 12.38
CA GLN A 74 9.64 18.14 11.40
C GLN A 74 11.01 18.72 10.97
N GLY A 75 12.13 18.11 11.41
CA GLY A 75 13.49 18.59 11.18
C GLY A 75 14.51 17.46 11.04
N GLU A 76 15.81 17.77 11.19
CA GLU A 76 16.87 16.76 11.20
C GLU A 76 16.66 15.77 12.34
N VAL A 77 16.65 14.48 12.00
CA VAL A 77 16.56 13.39 12.96
C VAL A 77 17.96 12.88 13.21
N GLY A 78 18.39 12.86 14.47
CA GLY A 78 19.62 12.18 14.85
C GLY A 78 19.44 10.66 14.76
N LEU A 79 20.44 9.94 14.24
CA LEU A 79 20.50 8.47 14.24
C LEU A 79 21.22 7.89 15.46
N SER A 80 21.44 8.66 16.54
CA SER A 80 22.21 8.17 17.70
C SER A 80 21.58 6.92 18.31
N GLY A 81 20.28 6.94 18.62
CA GLY A 81 19.56 5.78 19.14
C GLY A 81 19.53 4.59 18.17
N PHE A 82 19.57 4.87 16.85
CA PHE A 82 19.70 3.84 15.83
C PHE A 82 21.08 3.16 15.90
N PHE A 83 22.17 3.94 15.93
CA PHE A 83 23.52 3.39 15.97
C PHE A 83 23.82 2.65 17.27
N GLU A 84 23.30 3.12 18.40
CA GLU A 84 23.38 2.40 19.68
C GLU A 84 22.69 1.03 19.59
N LEU A 85 21.50 0.97 18.98
CA LEU A 85 20.77 -0.29 18.78
C LEU A 85 21.50 -1.23 17.81
N GLU A 86 22.03 -0.71 16.70
CA GLU A 86 22.80 -1.50 15.72
C GLU A 86 24.04 -2.11 16.39
N ASN A 87 24.81 -1.31 17.14
CA ASN A 87 25.95 -1.82 17.93
C ASN A 87 25.55 -2.88 18.95
N THR A 88 24.37 -2.75 19.56
CA THR A 88 23.85 -3.74 20.51
C THR A 88 23.55 -5.07 19.80
N ILE A 89 22.87 -5.01 18.66
CA ILE A 89 22.55 -6.18 17.83
C ILE A 89 23.84 -6.87 17.35
N GLU A 90 24.83 -6.13 16.87
CA GLU A 90 26.11 -6.68 16.40
C GLU A 90 26.91 -7.38 17.49
N ARG A 91 26.78 -6.94 18.75
CA ARG A 91 27.47 -7.55 19.89
C ARG A 91 26.75 -8.75 20.48
N GLN A 92 25.41 -8.75 20.43
CA GLN A 92 24.58 -9.73 21.15
C GLN A 92 24.07 -10.85 20.26
N LEU A 93 23.82 -10.58 18.97
CA LEU A 93 23.21 -11.54 18.06
C LEU A 93 24.24 -12.04 17.04
N ASN A 94 24.04 -13.27 16.57
CA ASN A 94 24.85 -13.87 15.52
C ASN A 94 23.95 -14.71 14.58
N GLY A 95 24.54 -15.19 13.47
CA GLY A 95 23.86 -16.09 12.53
C GLY A 95 22.53 -15.54 12.02
N HIS A 96 21.50 -16.39 12.01
CA HIS A 96 20.16 -16.05 11.51
C HIS A 96 19.45 -14.99 12.36
N LEU A 97 19.64 -14.99 13.68
CA LEU A 97 19.02 -14.00 14.57
C LEU A 97 19.58 -12.59 14.32
N TYR A 98 20.89 -12.48 14.04
CA TYR A 98 21.50 -11.21 13.63
C TYR A 98 20.89 -10.71 12.32
N LEU A 99 20.79 -11.56 11.30
CA LEU A 99 20.22 -11.18 10.00
C LEU A 99 18.74 -10.79 10.14
N TYR A 100 17.98 -11.54 10.91
CA TYR A 100 16.58 -11.23 11.21
C TYR A 100 16.43 -9.86 11.88
N ALA A 101 17.28 -9.52 12.84
CA ALA A 101 17.25 -8.21 13.48
C ALA A 101 17.75 -7.09 12.56
N LYS A 102 18.79 -7.35 11.77
CA LYS A 102 19.42 -6.36 10.89
C LYS A 102 18.52 -5.91 9.76
N GLN A 103 17.70 -6.79 9.17
CA GLN A 103 16.78 -6.36 8.10
C GLN A 103 15.78 -5.30 8.58
N TRP A 104 15.36 -5.35 9.86
CA TRP A 104 14.54 -4.29 10.46
C TRP A 104 15.33 -2.97 10.49
N GLY A 105 16.58 -3.00 10.92
CA GLY A 105 17.45 -1.82 10.92
C GLY A 105 17.65 -1.20 9.53
N LEU A 106 17.86 -2.03 8.50
CA LEU A 106 18.01 -1.57 7.12
C LEU A 106 16.78 -0.80 6.63
N SER A 107 15.58 -1.29 6.93
CA SER A 107 14.34 -0.58 6.58
C SER A 107 14.19 0.78 7.27
N VAL A 108 14.69 0.92 8.51
CA VAL A 108 14.71 2.21 9.24
C VAL A 108 15.76 3.15 8.66
N LYS A 109 16.95 2.65 8.29
CA LYS A 109 17.95 3.44 7.55
C LYS A 109 17.38 3.98 6.24
N ALA A 110 16.72 3.12 5.46
CA ALA A 110 16.08 3.51 4.22
C ALA A 110 15.03 4.63 4.42
N LEU A 111 14.18 4.48 5.44
CA LEU A 111 13.21 5.50 5.83
C LEU A 111 13.87 6.84 6.20
N TYR A 112 14.94 6.80 6.99
CA TYR A 112 15.71 7.99 7.35
C TYR A 112 16.25 8.72 6.11
N TYR A 113 16.93 8.00 5.22
CA TYR A 113 17.47 8.60 3.99
C TYR A 113 16.38 9.12 3.06
N HIS A 114 15.23 8.45 3.01
CA HIS A 114 14.05 8.96 2.31
C HIS A 114 13.57 10.29 2.90
N LYS A 115 13.49 10.40 4.23
CA LYS A 115 13.04 11.62 4.94
C LYS A 115 13.95 12.81 4.65
N ILE A 116 15.27 12.60 4.65
CA ILE A 116 16.26 13.66 4.35
C ILE A 116 16.54 13.81 2.84
N LYS A 117 15.71 13.20 1.97
CA LYS A 117 15.75 13.31 0.50
C LYS A 117 17.05 12.78 -0.15
N GLN A 118 17.78 11.88 0.51
CA GLN A 118 18.88 11.13 -0.09
C GLN A 118 18.32 9.83 -0.69
N TYR A 119 17.58 9.95 -1.80
CA TYR A 119 16.79 8.86 -2.34
C TYR A 119 17.62 7.67 -2.84
N ASP A 120 18.80 7.91 -3.41
CA ASP A 120 19.70 6.82 -3.86
C ASP A 120 20.07 5.90 -2.70
N LYS A 121 20.48 6.46 -1.55
CA LYS A 121 20.77 5.68 -0.34
C LYS A 121 19.53 4.98 0.20
N ALA A 122 18.37 5.62 0.13
CA ALA A 122 17.12 4.99 0.55
C ALA A 122 16.83 3.74 -0.29
N VAL A 123 17.08 3.81 -1.60
CA VAL A 123 16.98 2.65 -2.50
C VAL A 123 18.02 1.59 -2.17
N ASP A 124 19.29 1.96 -1.97
CA ASP A 124 20.37 1.02 -1.64
C ASP A 124 20.06 0.22 -0.38
N PHE A 125 19.66 0.87 0.71
CA PHE A 125 19.32 0.19 1.96
C PHE A 125 18.03 -0.65 1.85
N SER A 126 17.05 -0.21 1.07
CA SER A 126 15.87 -1.04 0.79
C SER A 126 16.24 -2.28 -0.02
N MET A 127 17.15 -2.18 -1.00
CA MET A 127 17.64 -3.34 -1.77
C MET A 127 18.47 -4.30 -0.92
N GLU A 128 19.32 -3.79 -0.01
CA GLU A 128 20.03 -4.63 0.95
C GLU A 128 19.05 -5.39 1.86
N CYS A 129 17.97 -4.73 2.30
CA CYS A 129 16.90 -5.36 3.06
C CYS A 129 16.19 -6.46 2.24
N VAL A 130 15.90 -6.23 0.94
CA VAL A 130 15.36 -7.26 0.05
C VAL A 130 16.30 -8.46 -0.04
N ALA A 131 17.60 -8.26 -0.25
CA ALA A 131 18.57 -9.35 -0.34
C ALA A 131 18.66 -10.16 0.96
N MET A 132 18.58 -9.49 2.11
CA MET A 132 18.57 -10.16 3.42
C MET A 132 17.28 -10.96 3.64
N ASN A 133 16.12 -10.41 3.24
CA ASN A 133 14.86 -11.13 3.31
C ASN A 133 14.84 -12.34 2.36
N ASP A 134 15.39 -12.22 1.14
CA ASP A 134 15.54 -13.32 0.19
C ASP A 134 16.24 -14.53 0.85
N TYR A 135 17.35 -14.29 1.54
CA TYR A 135 18.03 -15.33 2.31
C TYR A 135 17.15 -15.94 3.42
N LEU A 136 16.53 -15.09 4.26
CA LEU A 136 15.72 -15.54 5.40
C LEU A 136 14.47 -16.33 4.96
N ILE A 137 13.86 -15.96 3.84
CA ILE A 137 12.71 -16.66 3.28
C ILE A 137 13.11 -18.03 2.74
N ASN A 138 14.28 -18.14 2.10
CA ASN A 138 14.80 -19.41 1.58
C ASN A 138 15.12 -20.43 2.68
N ILE A 139 15.40 -19.98 3.90
CA ILE A 139 15.54 -20.87 5.07
C ILE A 139 14.22 -21.11 5.80
N GLY A 140 13.07 -20.66 5.28
CA GLY A 140 11.76 -21.00 5.81
C GLY A 140 11.08 -19.92 6.66
N ILE A 141 11.62 -18.69 6.71
CA ILE A 141 10.95 -17.54 7.34
C ILE A 141 10.05 -16.83 6.31
N HIS A 142 9.07 -17.58 5.81
CA HIS A 142 8.26 -17.17 4.66
C HIS A 142 7.45 -15.90 4.91
N SER A 143 7.07 -15.60 6.16
CA SER A 143 6.33 -14.39 6.49
C SER A 143 7.10 -13.08 6.24
N LEU A 144 8.44 -13.13 6.12
CA LEU A 144 9.26 -11.97 5.71
C LEU A 144 9.08 -11.60 4.22
N PHE A 145 8.42 -12.44 3.43
CA PHE A 145 8.07 -12.15 2.05
C PHE A 145 7.34 -10.81 1.89
N PHE A 146 6.39 -10.52 2.78
CA PHE A 146 5.66 -9.26 2.76
C PHE A 146 6.53 -8.06 3.14
N ARG A 147 7.50 -8.27 4.03
CA ARG A 147 8.47 -7.21 4.37
C ARG A 147 9.35 -6.89 3.17
N SER A 148 9.71 -7.90 2.38
CA SER A 148 10.45 -7.73 1.13
C SER A 148 9.63 -6.99 0.07
N LEU A 149 8.35 -7.33 -0.09
CA LEU A 149 7.42 -6.60 -0.97
C LEU A 149 7.24 -5.13 -0.55
N GLU A 150 7.25 -4.86 0.76
CA GLU A 150 7.19 -3.50 1.28
C GLU A 150 8.41 -2.67 0.90
N GLN A 151 9.58 -3.28 0.84
CA GLN A 151 10.77 -2.58 0.35
C GLN A 151 10.62 -2.18 -1.11
N TYR A 152 10.00 -2.99 -1.96
CA TYR A 152 9.72 -2.59 -3.35
C TYR A 152 8.75 -1.42 -3.46
N ARG A 153 7.73 -1.37 -2.59
CA ARG A 153 6.86 -0.19 -2.47
C ARG A 153 7.67 1.05 -2.07
N ASN A 154 8.59 0.91 -1.12
CA ASN A 154 9.47 2.01 -0.68
C ASN A 154 10.46 2.45 -1.76
N ILE A 155 11.03 1.51 -2.51
CA ILE A 155 11.92 1.75 -3.66
C ILE A 155 11.18 2.55 -4.74
N SER A 156 9.98 2.09 -5.13
CA SER A 156 9.14 2.83 -6.08
C SER A 156 8.89 4.26 -5.61
N ARG A 157 8.49 4.43 -4.35
CA ARG A 157 8.25 5.76 -3.77
C ARG A 157 9.49 6.64 -3.78
N SER A 158 10.68 6.10 -3.48
CA SER A 158 11.93 6.87 -3.51
C SER A 158 12.28 7.33 -4.93
N TYR A 159 12.14 6.47 -5.94
CA TYR A 159 12.33 6.86 -7.33
C TYR A 159 11.36 7.97 -7.75
N LEU A 160 10.07 7.81 -7.46
CA LEU A 160 9.09 8.84 -7.79
C LEU A 160 9.42 10.17 -7.09
N ARG A 161 9.78 10.15 -5.80
CA ARG A 161 10.14 11.37 -5.06
C ARG A 161 11.45 12.02 -5.51
N SER A 162 12.34 11.26 -6.17
CA SER A 162 13.56 11.77 -6.80
C SER A 162 13.32 12.41 -8.18
N GLY A 163 12.14 12.20 -8.77
CA GLY A 163 11.80 12.65 -10.13
C GLY A 163 12.04 11.60 -11.21
N ASP A 164 12.58 10.42 -10.88
CA ASP A 164 12.63 9.29 -11.81
C ASP A 164 11.28 8.55 -11.86
N TRP A 165 10.32 9.21 -12.52
CA TRP A 165 8.95 8.72 -12.64
C TRP A 165 8.87 7.38 -13.37
N ARG A 166 9.70 7.20 -14.39
CA ARG A 166 9.69 5.99 -15.23
C ARG A 166 10.08 4.77 -14.42
N THR A 167 11.20 4.83 -13.70
CA THR A 167 11.67 3.71 -12.88
C THR A 167 10.72 3.46 -11.73
N GLY A 168 10.26 4.53 -11.05
CA GLY A 168 9.32 4.41 -9.94
C GLY A 168 8.00 3.74 -10.34
N CYS A 169 7.40 4.15 -11.47
CA CYS A 169 6.18 3.53 -11.99
C CYS A 169 6.42 2.08 -12.46
N LYS A 170 7.56 1.79 -13.09
CA LYS A 170 7.91 0.42 -13.52
C LYS A 170 7.99 -0.55 -12.34
N VAL A 171 8.64 -0.14 -11.25
CA VAL A 171 8.72 -0.94 -10.01
C VAL A 171 7.32 -1.15 -9.42
N ALA A 172 6.47 -0.13 -9.39
CA ALA A 172 5.10 -0.26 -8.91
C ALA A 172 4.26 -1.21 -9.79
N ASN A 173 4.36 -1.12 -11.12
CA ASN A 173 3.66 -2.01 -12.05
C ASN A 173 4.09 -3.47 -11.86
N ASP A 174 5.40 -3.72 -11.78
CA ASP A 174 5.92 -5.08 -11.56
C ASP A 174 5.49 -5.64 -10.20
N LEU A 175 5.52 -4.80 -9.15
CA LEU A 175 5.02 -5.17 -7.83
C LEU A 175 3.53 -5.56 -7.91
N MET A 176 2.71 -4.79 -8.63
CA MET A 176 1.29 -5.12 -8.76
C MET A 176 1.03 -6.39 -9.55
N LYS A 177 1.74 -6.60 -10.67
CA LYS A 177 1.66 -7.84 -11.46
C LYS A 177 2.07 -9.06 -10.64
N PHE A 178 3.10 -8.92 -9.80
CA PHE A 178 3.54 -9.99 -8.93
C PHE A 178 2.53 -10.30 -7.83
N LEU A 179 1.98 -9.27 -7.19
CA LEU A 179 1.00 -9.44 -6.11
C LEU A 179 -0.29 -10.13 -6.61
N PHE A 180 -0.82 -9.71 -7.76
CA PHE A 180 -2.06 -10.29 -8.29
C PHE A 180 -1.86 -11.65 -8.97
N ASN A 181 -0.76 -11.83 -9.71
CA ASN A 181 -0.59 -12.95 -10.65
C ASN A 181 0.72 -13.73 -10.50
N GLY A 182 1.59 -13.37 -9.56
CA GLY A 182 2.90 -14.02 -9.40
C GLY A 182 3.88 -13.74 -10.53
N VAL A 183 3.66 -12.69 -11.34
CA VAL A 183 4.57 -12.31 -12.43
C VAL A 183 5.58 -11.27 -11.92
N PRO A 184 6.87 -11.63 -11.73
CA PRO A 184 7.82 -10.78 -11.00
C PRO A 184 8.35 -9.60 -11.81
N GLY A 185 8.27 -9.60 -13.14
CA GLY A 185 8.80 -8.51 -13.95
C GLY A 185 10.29 -8.25 -13.68
N SER A 186 10.62 -7.04 -13.21
CA SER A 186 11.99 -6.62 -12.87
C SER A 186 12.35 -6.70 -11.38
N LEU A 187 11.46 -7.22 -10.52
CA LEU A 187 11.75 -7.46 -9.12
C LEU A 187 12.99 -8.37 -8.98
N LYS A 188 13.92 -7.99 -8.12
CA LYS A 188 15.18 -8.70 -7.83
C LYS A 188 15.05 -9.59 -6.60
N GLY A 189 15.71 -10.74 -6.63
CA GLY A 189 15.71 -11.73 -5.54
C GLY A 189 15.18 -13.07 -6.04
N GLY A 190 15.78 -14.17 -5.57
CA GLY A 190 15.43 -15.52 -6.01
C GLY A 190 13.98 -15.89 -5.69
N ILE A 191 13.48 -15.45 -4.52
CA ILE A 191 12.13 -15.72 -4.02
C ILE A 191 10.99 -15.30 -4.96
N TYR A 192 11.19 -14.29 -5.82
CA TYR A 192 10.14 -13.78 -6.71
C TYR A 192 9.94 -14.66 -7.95
N HIS A 193 10.89 -15.55 -8.22
CA HIS A 193 10.86 -16.46 -9.35
C HIS A 193 10.48 -17.89 -8.93
N ASP A 194 10.22 -18.12 -7.65
CA ASP A 194 9.81 -19.42 -7.11
C ASP A 194 8.28 -19.46 -6.86
N PRO A 195 7.52 -20.23 -7.65
CA PRO A 195 6.08 -20.39 -7.44
C PRO A 195 5.73 -20.99 -6.07
N ALA A 196 6.61 -21.77 -5.44
CA ALA A 196 6.34 -22.35 -4.13
C ALA A 196 6.25 -21.27 -3.06
N ILE A 197 7.14 -20.27 -3.11
CA ILE A 197 7.13 -19.14 -2.18
C ILE A 197 5.87 -18.28 -2.36
N TRP A 198 5.50 -17.98 -3.61
CA TRP A 198 4.28 -17.22 -3.89
C TRP A 198 3.00 -17.92 -3.39
N ASN A 199 2.99 -19.25 -3.41
CA ASN A 199 1.88 -20.08 -2.92
C ASN A 199 1.94 -20.42 -1.42
N ALA A 200 3.02 -20.07 -0.71
CA ALA A 200 3.21 -20.46 0.68
C ALA A 200 2.24 -19.75 1.65
N ILE A 201 1.87 -18.50 1.37
CA ILE A 201 1.04 -17.69 2.27
C ILE A 201 -0.06 -16.91 1.50
N PRO A 202 -1.02 -17.61 0.86
CA PRO A 202 -1.99 -16.99 -0.05
C PRO A 202 -2.89 -15.96 0.63
N TYR A 203 -3.36 -16.24 1.86
CA TYR A 203 -4.22 -15.30 2.58
C TYR A 203 -3.52 -13.98 2.87
N ALA A 204 -2.35 -14.02 3.51
CA ALA A 204 -1.60 -12.81 3.84
C ALA A 204 -1.17 -12.04 2.58
N ARG A 205 -0.92 -12.75 1.46
CA ARG A 205 -0.69 -12.14 0.14
C ARG A 205 -1.89 -11.35 -0.36
N GLU A 206 -3.11 -11.88 -0.32
CA GLU A 206 -4.29 -11.13 -0.76
C GLU A 206 -4.49 -9.84 0.05
N TYR A 207 -4.39 -9.93 1.38
CA TYR A 207 -4.48 -8.74 2.23
C TYR A 207 -3.45 -7.68 1.84
N TYR A 208 -2.18 -8.11 1.74
CA TYR A 208 -1.09 -7.21 1.42
C TYR A 208 -1.22 -6.64 -0.01
N THR A 209 -1.79 -7.40 -0.93
CA THR A 209 -2.08 -6.97 -2.30
C THR A 209 -3.05 -5.80 -2.31
N TYR A 210 -4.18 -5.91 -1.59
CA TYR A 210 -5.19 -4.86 -1.55
C TYR A 210 -4.69 -3.59 -0.85
N GLU A 211 -3.96 -3.73 0.27
CA GLU A 211 -3.34 -2.60 0.96
C GLU A 211 -2.27 -1.92 0.08
N THR A 212 -1.46 -2.69 -0.64
CA THR A 212 -0.47 -2.13 -1.58
C THR A 212 -1.16 -1.43 -2.74
N PHE A 213 -2.20 -2.04 -3.32
CA PHE A 213 -2.97 -1.44 -4.39
C PHE A 213 -3.55 -0.08 -3.99
N ARG A 214 -4.20 -0.01 -2.82
CA ARG A 214 -4.68 1.26 -2.25
C ARG A 214 -3.56 2.27 -2.08
N ALA A 215 -2.44 1.87 -1.47
CA ALA A 215 -1.31 2.77 -1.29
C ALA A 215 -0.80 3.34 -2.63
N MET A 216 -0.79 2.52 -3.68
CA MET A 216 -0.44 2.98 -5.04
C MET A 216 -1.46 3.96 -5.60
N VAL A 217 -2.77 3.70 -5.46
CA VAL A 217 -3.82 4.64 -5.88
C VAL A 217 -3.69 5.97 -5.13
N SER A 218 -3.51 5.95 -3.81
CA SER A 218 -3.33 7.15 -2.98
C SER A 218 -2.10 7.94 -3.41
N MET A 219 -1.02 7.23 -3.73
CA MET A 219 0.19 7.83 -4.27
C MET A 219 -0.08 8.53 -5.61
N THR A 220 -0.80 7.90 -6.55
CA THR A 220 -1.15 8.57 -7.83
C THR A 220 -1.96 9.86 -7.62
N ILE A 221 -2.94 9.82 -6.71
CA ILE A 221 -3.77 10.99 -6.36
C ILE A 221 -2.88 12.12 -5.80
N ARG A 222 -2.03 11.80 -4.82
CA ARG A 222 -1.18 12.80 -4.16
C ARG A 222 -0.12 13.36 -5.11
N MET A 223 0.44 12.54 -5.98
CA MET A 223 1.47 12.99 -6.92
C MET A 223 0.86 13.94 -7.95
N ALA A 224 -0.30 13.60 -8.52
CA ALA A 224 -1.01 14.49 -9.43
C ALA A 224 -1.33 15.86 -8.79
N ALA A 225 -1.70 15.88 -7.51
CA ALA A 225 -1.99 17.12 -6.79
C ALA A 225 -0.75 17.97 -6.47
N ASN A 226 0.40 17.34 -6.18
CA ASN A 226 1.62 18.05 -5.76
C ASN A 226 2.60 18.33 -6.91
N PHE A 227 2.48 17.63 -8.02
CA PHE A 227 3.37 17.71 -9.18
C PHE A 227 2.52 17.76 -10.46
N PRO A 228 2.08 18.96 -10.90
CA PRO A 228 1.22 19.11 -12.08
C PRO A 228 1.84 18.55 -13.37
N ASP A 229 3.16 18.56 -13.49
CA ASP A 229 3.90 18.02 -14.63
C ASP A 229 4.17 16.51 -14.53
N CYS A 230 3.62 15.83 -13.52
CA CYS A 230 3.78 14.39 -13.35
C CYS A 230 3.15 13.66 -14.56
N PRO A 231 3.86 12.68 -15.16
CA PRO A 231 3.26 11.86 -16.23
C PRO A 231 2.03 11.12 -15.72
N ASP A 232 1.18 10.62 -16.63
CA ASP A 232 -0.01 9.84 -16.28
C ASP A 232 0.37 8.55 -15.54
N MET A 233 0.50 8.65 -14.22
CA MET A 233 0.94 7.56 -13.34
C MET A 233 -0.06 6.41 -13.33
N TYR A 234 -1.35 6.69 -13.56
CA TYR A 234 -2.35 5.63 -13.65
C TYR A 234 -1.96 4.66 -14.77
N THR A 235 -1.77 5.19 -15.98
CA THR A 235 -1.39 4.39 -17.14
C THR A 235 -0.05 3.69 -16.88
N ALA A 236 0.95 4.40 -16.36
CA ALA A 236 2.27 3.81 -16.12
C ALA A 236 2.29 2.69 -15.06
N ILE A 237 1.39 2.71 -14.08
CA ILE A 237 1.38 1.74 -12.96
C ILE A 237 0.37 0.61 -13.20
N PHE A 238 -0.80 0.90 -13.76
CA PHE A 238 -1.92 -0.03 -13.79
C PHE A 238 -2.28 -0.54 -15.19
N GLU A 239 -1.76 0.06 -16.27
CA GLU A 239 -2.04 -0.43 -17.63
C GLU A 239 -1.49 -1.85 -17.82
N GLY A 240 -2.30 -2.70 -18.45
CA GLY A 240 -1.98 -4.11 -18.68
C GLY A 240 -1.92 -4.96 -17.40
N LEU A 241 -2.47 -4.47 -16.27
CA LEU A 241 -2.71 -5.30 -15.11
C LEU A 241 -3.97 -6.14 -15.35
N GLU A 242 -3.78 -7.41 -15.64
CA GLU A 242 -4.86 -8.40 -15.69
C GLU A 242 -5.08 -8.94 -14.28
N ILE A 243 -6.33 -9.07 -13.83
CA ILE A 243 -6.65 -9.60 -12.50
C ILE A 243 -7.62 -10.75 -12.69
N ASN A 244 -7.28 -11.93 -12.16
CA ASN A 244 -8.27 -12.99 -12.01
C ASN A 244 -9.29 -12.54 -10.94
N ALA A 245 -10.55 -12.32 -11.33
CA ALA A 245 -11.60 -11.78 -10.46
C ALA A 245 -12.35 -12.91 -9.71
N ASP A 246 -11.60 -13.71 -8.94
CA ASP A 246 -12.11 -14.87 -8.20
C ASP A 246 -12.56 -14.56 -6.75
N THR A 247 -12.33 -13.34 -6.29
CA THR A 247 -12.81 -12.81 -4.99
C THR A 247 -13.58 -11.51 -5.18
N ILE A 248 -14.40 -11.15 -4.19
CA ILE A 248 -15.18 -9.89 -4.21
C ILE A 248 -14.24 -8.69 -4.31
N GLU A 249 -13.12 -8.69 -3.59
CA GLU A 249 -12.14 -7.60 -3.63
C GLU A 249 -11.45 -7.49 -4.99
N ARG A 250 -11.12 -8.62 -5.63
CA ARG A 250 -10.54 -8.63 -6.98
C ARG A 250 -11.54 -8.15 -8.03
N VAL A 251 -12.83 -8.47 -7.87
CA VAL A 251 -13.92 -7.92 -8.70
C VAL A 251 -14.00 -6.40 -8.54
N ILE A 252 -14.02 -5.88 -7.30
CA ILE A 252 -14.04 -4.42 -7.05
C ILE A 252 -12.85 -3.73 -7.73
N ILE A 253 -11.64 -4.30 -7.60
CA ILE A 253 -10.45 -3.72 -8.23
C ILE A 253 -10.51 -3.80 -9.76
N SER A 254 -10.98 -4.92 -10.31
CA SER A 254 -11.17 -5.09 -11.75
C SER A 254 -12.16 -4.06 -12.31
N ASN A 255 -13.33 -3.92 -11.68
CA ASN A 255 -14.35 -2.94 -12.05
C ASN A 255 -13.78 -1.51 -11.98
N TRP A 256 -12.98 -1.20 -10.95
CA TRP A 256 -12.31 0.10 -10.86
C TRP A 256 -11.34 0.35 -12.03
N LEU A 257 -10.52 -0.64 -12.40
CA LEU A 257 -9.62 -0.53 -13.56
C LEU A 257 -10.40 -0.29 -14.85
N GLU A 258 -11.53 -0.98 -15.04
CA GLU A 258 -12.39 -0.79 -16.20
C GLU A 258 -12.97 0.62 -16.29
N VAL A 259 -13.49 1.15 -15.18
CA VAL A 259 -14.01 2.53 -15.10
C VAL A 259 -12.89 3.54 -15.39
N LYS A 260 -11.70 3.36 -14.80
CA LYS A 260 -10.55 4.26 -15.08
C LYS A 260 -10.12 4.20 -16.55
N ASN A 261 -10.14 3.00 -17.15
CA ASN A 261 -9.76 2.81 -18.54
C ASN A 261 -10.74 3.47 -19.52
N SER A 262 -12.06 3.45 -19.26
CA SER A 262 -13.03 4.13 -20.12
C SER A 262 -12.82 5.65 -20.11
N PHE A 263 -12.50 6.25 -18.95
CA PHE A 263 -12.12 7.66 -18.87
C PHE A 263 -10.88 7.97 -19.72
N ARG A 264 -9.80 7.17 -19.58
CA ARG A 264 -8.54 7.41 -20.32
C ARG A 264 -8.67 7.19 -21.82
N LYS A 265 -9.55 6.26 -22.24
CA LYS A 265 -9.93 6.05 -23.65
C LYS A 265 -10.87 7.15 -24.19
N LYS A 266 -11.29 8.10 -23.34
CA LYS A 266 -12.24 9.19 -23.66
C LYS A 266 -13.63 8.70 -24.06
N ASP A 267 -14.01 7.49 -23.63
CA ASP A 267 -15.37 6.99 -23.74
C ASP A 267 -16.20 7.49 -22.55
N TYR A 268 -16.47 8.80 -22.56
CA TYR A 268 -17.07 9.48 -21.42
C TYR A 268 -18.48 9.02 -21.06
N PRO A 269 -19.39 8.69 -22.01
CA PRO A 269 -20.68 8.10 -21.67
C PRO A 269 -20.52 6.78 -20.89
N LEU A 270 -19.69 5.86 -21.41
CA LEU A 270 -19.41 4.59 -20.73
C LEU A 270 -18.75 4.80 -19.37
N PHE A 271 -17.84 5.76 -19.25
CA PHE A 271 -17.25 6.13 -17.97
C PHE A 271 -18.29 6.58 -16.94
N VAL A 272 -19.23 7.45 -17.32
CA VAL A 272 -20.27 7.94 -16.40
C VAL A 272 -21.21 6.81 -15.99
N ASP A 273 -21.60 5.95 -16.94
CA ASP A 273 -22.48 4.82 -16.65
C ASP A 273 -21.80 3.82 -15.69
N ASN A 274 -20.55 3.43 -15.97
CA ASN A 274 -19.77 2.55 -15.10
C ASN A 274 -19.44 3.21 -13.74
N PHE A 275 -19.24 4.53 -13.70
CA PHE A 275 -19.07 5.28 -12.45
C PHE A 275 -20.29 5.13 -11.56
N ILE A 276 -21.50 5.32 -12.12
CA ILE A 276 -22.75 5.18 -11.35
C ILE A 276 -22.90 3.76 -10.82
N GLU A 277 -22.63 2.75 -11.65
CA GLU A 277 -22.67 1.34 -11.25
C GLU A 277 -21.71 1.07 -10.07
N PHE A 278 -20.44 1.47 -10.22
CA PHE A 278 -19.42 1.30 -9.19
C PHE A 278 -19.78 2.00 -7.87
N MET A 279 -20.40 3.18 -7.91
CA MET A 279 -20.80 3.92 -6.71
C MET A 279 -21.99 3.28 -5.99
N ASN A 280 -22.87 2.59 -6.71
CA ASN A 280 -24.03 1.90 -6.14
C ASN A 280 -23.67 0.60 -5.42
N GLU A 281 -22.50 0.03 -5.70
CA GLU A 281 -22.05 -1.16 -4.99
C GLU A 281 -21.66 -0.84 -3.54
N PRO A 282 -22.28 -1.49 -2.53
CA PRO A 282 -21.83 -1.39 -1.15
C PRO A 282 -20.47 -2.08 -1.03
N ALA A 283 -19.42 -1.29 -0.93
CA ALA A 283 -18.05 -1.75 -0.73
C ALA A 283 -17.59 -1.41 0.69
N SER A 284 -16.60 -2.15 1.19
CA SER A 284 -15.90 -1.81 2.42
C SER A 284 -15.28 -0.40 2.32
N MET A 285 -15.27 0.35 3.43
CA MET A 285 -14.51 1.61 3.56
C MET A 285 -13.02 1.45 3.20
N MET A 286 -12.50 0.22 3.22
CA MET A 286 -11.18 -0.11 2.67
C MET A 286 -11.02 0.42 1.22
N PHE A 287 -12.05 0.35 0.38
CA PHE A 287 -11.97 0.75 -1.02
C PHE A 287 -12.46 2.19 -1.30
N ASP A 288 -12.73 3.00 -0.27
CA ASP A 288 -13.16 4.40 -0.44
C ASP A 288 -12.20 5.22 -1.28
N LEU A 289 -10.91 4.92 -1.18
CA LEU A 289 -9.89 5.59 -1.96
C LEU A 289 -10.06 5.36 -3.48
N LEU A 290 -10.58 4.19 -3.88
CA LEU A 290 -10.90 3.90 -5.28
C LEU A 290 -12.04 4.80 -5.75
N LYS A 291 -13.10 4.93 -4.93
CA LYS A 291 -14.21 5.86 -5.17
C LYS A 291 -13.71 7.30 -5.29
N ILE A 292 -12.91 7.77 -4.33
CA ILE A 292 -12.29 9.10 -4.35
C ILE A 292 -11.51 9.34 -5.65
N SER A 293 -10.73 8.36 -6.12
CA SER A 293 -10.00 8.48 -7.38
C SER A 293 -10.93 8.67 -8.59
N LEU A 294 -12.06 7.96 -8.63
CA LEU A 294 -13.04 8.08 -9.70
C LEU A 294 -13.79 9.42 -9.66
N PHE A 295 -14.09 9.93 -8.48
CA PHE A 295 -14.67 11.26 -8.33
C PHE A 295 -13.74 12.34 -8.88
N GLN A 296 -12.42 12.22 -8.73
CA GLN A 296 -11.49 13.19 -9.31
C GLN A 296 -11.55 13.21 -10.84
N ASP A 297 -11.60 12.05 -11.49
CA ASP A 297 -11.79 11.97 -12.94
C ASP A 297 -13.15 12.56 -13.35
N MET A 298 -14.22 12.28 -12.59
CA MET A 298 -15.56 12.81 -12.85
C MET A 298 -15.61 14.35 -12.75
N LEU A 299 -14.98 14.92 -11.72
CA LEU A 299 -14.86 16.37 -11.56
C LEU A 299 -14.13 17.00 -12.75
N VAL A 300 -13.02 16.40 -13.20
CA VAL A 300 -12.28 16.86 -14.38
C VAL A 300 -13.15 16.82 -15.64
N LEU A 301 -13.86 15.71 -15.88
CA LEU A 301 -14.78 15.56 -17.01
C LEU A 301 -15.83 16.68 -17.01
N ILE A 302 -16.56 16.83 -15.91
CA ILE A 302 -17.64 17.80 -15.78
C ILE A 302 -17.10 19.23 -15.94
N GLN A 303 -15.97 19.56 -15.31
CA GLN A 303 -15.32 20.86 -15.43
C GLN A 303 -14.97 21.22 -16.87
N SER A 304 -14.50 20.24 -17.65
CA SER A 304 -14.13 20.42 -19.06
C SER A 304 -15.31 20.38 -20.05
N SER A 305 -16.51 19.99 -19.59
CA SER A 305 -17.70 19.86 -20.42
C SER A 305 -18.49 21.16 -20.56
N ASP A 306 -19.37 21.20 -21.56
CA ASP A 306 -20.38 22.25 -21.80
C ASP A 306 -21.75 21.89 -21.16
N TYR A 307 -21.78 20.96 -20.21
CA TYR A 307 -23.02 20.48 -19.59
C TYR A 307 -23.75 21.61 -18.84
N ALA A 308 -25.02 21.84 -19.20
CA ALA A 308 -25.79 23.00 -18.72
C ALA A 308 -25.97 23.06 -17.20
N LYS A 309 -26.04 21.90 -16.52
CA LYS A 309 -26.22 21.82 -15.06
C LYS A 309 -24.90 21.54 -14.30
N LYS A 310 -23.76 21.82 -14.94
CA LYS A 310 -22.40 21.57 -14.42
C LYS A 310 -22.22 22.01 -12.96
N GLU A 311 -22.50 23.26 -12.62
CA GLU A 311 -22.24 23.79 -11.27
C GLU A 311 -23.04 23.07 -10.18
N ALA A 312 -24.32 22.76 -10.47
CA ALA A 312 -25.17 22.02 -9.54
C ALA A 312 -24.67 20.58 -9.34
N LEU A 313 -24.14 19.95 -10.39
CA LEU A 313 -23.62 18.59 -10.32
C LEU A 313 -22.30 18.56 -9.54
N LEU A 314 -21.40 19.52 -9.80
CA LEU A 314 -20.13 19.65 -9.06
C LEU A 314 -20.38 19.76 -7.56
N LEU A 315 -21.30 20.63 -7.14
CA LEU A 315 -21.65 20.78 -5.72
C LEU A 315 -22.16 19.49 -5.09
N LYS A 316 -23.00 18.71 -5.79
CA LYS A 316 -23.48 17.41 -5.29
C LYS A 316 -22.34 16.40 -5.11
N LEU A 317 -21.42 16.34 -6.07
CA LEU A 317 -20.26 15.45 -6.00
C LEU A 317 -19.29 15.85 -4.87
N GLU A 318 -19.06 17.15 -4.68
CA GLU A 318 -18.25 17.69 -3.57
C GLU A 318 -18.86 17.35 -2.21
N ASN A 319 -20.18 17.55 -2.06
CA ASN A 319 -20.89 17.16 -0.83
C ASN A 319 -20.77 15.66 -0.55
N HIS A 320 -20.91 14.81 -1.57
CA HIS A 320 -20.73 13.36 -1.40
C HIS A 320 -19.32 13.00 -0.91
N LEU A 321 -18.28 13.62 -1.48
CA LEU A 321 -16.89 13.41 -1.09
C LEU A 321 -16.62 13.77 0.38
N ASP A 322 -17.20 14.87 0.86
CA ASP A 322 -17.00 15.36 2.22
C ASP A 322 -17.87 14.61 3.24
N GLU A 323 -19.16 14.41 2.94
CA GLU A 323 -20.14 13.87 3.90
C GLU A 323 -20.18 12.34 3.96
N LYS A 324 -20.01 11.65 2.82
CA LYS A 324 -20.13 10.18 2.74
C LYS A 324 -18.78 9.47 2.66
N LEU A 325 -17.81 10.03 1.94
CA LEU A 325 -16.48 9.43 1.75
C LEU A 325 -15.40 10.03 2.67
N HIS A 326 -15.71 11.08 3.44
CA HIS A 326 -14.79 11.73 4.37
C HIS A 326 -13.37 11.92 3.80
N VAL A 327 -13.29 12.48 2.58
CA VAL A 327 -12.07 12.50 1.75
C VAL A 327 -10.82 12.98 2.51
N LYS A 328 -10.94 14.00 3.37
CA LYS A 328 -9.83 14.52 4.19
C LYS A 328 -9.30 13.49 5.18
N GLU A 329 -10.16 12.68 5.77
CA GLU A 329 -9.73 11.62 6.69
C GLU A 329 -9.06 10.48 5.91
N ASN A 330 -9.69 10.04 4.82
CA ASN A 330 -9.18 8.94 4.01
C ASN A 330 -7.82 9.27 3.38
N LEU A 331 -7.63 10.50 2.89
CA LEU A 331 -6.33 11.00 2.42
C LEU A 331 -5.34 11.35 3.54
N ARG A 332 -5.73 11.38 4.82
CA ARG A 332 -4.79 11.55 5.95
C ARG A 332 -4.38 10.22 6.58
N LYS A 333 -5.30 9.26 6.65
CA LYS A 333 -5.09 7.93 7.24
C LYS A 333 -4.13 7.07 6.42
N ASP A 334 -4.09 7.28 5.10
CA ASP A 334 -3.28 6.47 4.21
C ASP A 334 -1.80 6.94 4.13
N ILE A 335 -0.86 6.05 4.47
CA ILE A 335 0.57 5.99 4.06
C ILE A 335 1.69 6.20 5.12
N SER A 336 1.49 6.72 6.35
CA SER A 336 2.65 6.83 7.28
C SER A 336 2.43 6.50 8.76
N ALA A 337 1.19 6.48 9.26
CA ALA A 337 0.95 6.21 10.68
C ALA A 337 0.81 4.70 11.01
N THR A 338 0.38 3.89 10.05
CA THR A 338 0.09 2.46 10.24
C THR A 338 1.24 1.52 9.83
N ASN A 339 2.19 1.96 9.01
CA ASN A 339 3.23 1.07 8.46
C ASN A 339 4.41 0.76 9.42
N PHE A 340 4.49 1.44 10.57
CA PHE A 340 5.51 1.16 11.60
C PHE A 340 4.92 0.91 12.99
N ALA A 341 3.60 1.01 13.12
CA ALA A 341 2.91 0.83 14.37
C ALA A 341 2.60 -0.66 14.59
N LEU A 342 3.55 -1.38 15.20
CA LEU A 342 3.27 -2.54 16.08
C LEU A 342 2.46 -2.10 17.33
N ASN A 343 1.50 -1.19 17.19
CA ASN A 343 0.85 -0.51 18.31
C ASN A 343 -0.29 -1.33 18.95
N ASP A 344 -0.70 -2.45 18.36
CA ASP A 344 -1.79 -3.28 18.91
C ASP A 344 -1.35 -4.44 19.82
N PHE A 345 -0.05 -4.56 20.14
CA PHE A 345 0.44 -5.62 21.04
C PHE A 345 0.27 -5.31 22.54
N ASN A 346 -0.41 -4.21 22.90
CA ASN A 346 -0.74 -3.90 24.30
C ASN A 346 -2.04 -4.57 24.79
N SER A 347 -2.77 -5.30 23.94
CA SER A 347 -3.83 -6.20 24.40
C SER A 347 -3.25 -7.59 24.64
N HIS A 348 -2.86 -7.84 25.90
CA HIS A 348 -2.82 -9.13 26.60
C HIS A 348 -1.60 -9.27 27.52
N LYS A 349 -1.68 -8.60 28.67
CA LYS A 349 -1.48 -9.32 29.95
C LYS A 349 -2.79 -10.00 30.32
N GLN A 350 -3.21 -11.00 29.56
CA GLN A 350 -4.16 -11.99 30.06
C GLN A 350 -3.58 -13.37 29.76
N PRO A 351 -3.28 -14.18 30.79
CA PRO A 351 -2.85 -15.56 30.56
C PRO A 351 -4.00 -16.32 29.92
N LEU A 352 -3.69 -17.05 28.86
CA LEU A 352 -4.55 -18.11 28.33
C LEU A 352 -4.60 -19.22 29.39
N ASN A 353 -5.56 -19.09 30.31
CA ASN A 353 -6.07 -20.19 31.13
C ASN A 353 -7.50 -20.48 30.68
N ALA A 354 -7.67 -21.51 29.86
CA ALA A 354 -8.75 -22.49 29.84
C ALA A 354 -8.57 -23.40 28.62
#